data_AF-A0A224Z6W8-F1
#
_entry.id   AF-A0A224Z6W8-F1
#
_cell.length_a   1.000
_cell.length_b   1.000
_cell.length_c   1.000
_cell.angle_alpha   90.00
_cell.angle_beta   90.00
_cell.angle_gamma   90.00
#
_symmetry.space_group_name_H-M   'P 1'
#
loop_
_entity.id
_entity.type
_entity.pdbx_description
1 polymer ?
#
loop_
_entity_poly.entity_id
_entity_poly.type
_entity_poly.pdbx_seq_one_letter_code
_entity_poly.pdbx_strand_id
1 'polypeptide(L)'
;MANASNGPVRSCPGGEETGSKISGLPQPQVTSEQDACTVTWGFTLDQLYKMATAFFKEHEGKAFHISYEDKVNLVAYTLQVTHGKYNPERCKPLGYLDVVGRDRRQAWISLGDTDRETAMKKFIELLNLKCPLFRPFVEAHKADMEEKERKRQEEEEERRREQEEELERQRLEEEVSKQEQERQRQLEQKRLIQEALNRQTYHQFKAYAEQQFPGNPEQQGVLIRQLQEQHYHQYMQQVLSQQQQQQQQPSGMADGGDAADGRPPADPQPVVANGGDGDTKGEEGDSSADEESTEEGGQVMPSIAT
;
A
#
# COMPACT_ATOMS: atom_id res chain seq x y z
N MET A 1 40.61 10.84 61.77
CA MET A 1 40.50 10.09 63.04
C MET A 1 39.64 10.90 64.01
N ALA A 2 38.41 10.44 64.30
CA ALA A 2 37.59 10.84 65.46
C ALA A 2 36.39 9.89 65.49
N ASN A 3 35.91 9.48 66.68
CA ASN A 3 34.87 8.46 66.81
C ASN A 3 33.85 8.86 67.89
N ALA A 4 32.56 8.94 67.54
CA ALA A 4 31.39 8.96 68.43
C ALA A 4 30.15 8.76 67.52
N SER A 5 29.32 7.71 67.59
CA SER A 5 28.74 6.95 68.71
C SER A 5 27.61 7.68 69.43
N ASN A 6 26.35 7.41 69.03
CA ASN A 6 25.34 6.73 69.87
C ASN A 6 23.96 6.66 69.17
N GLY A 7 23.17 5.62 69.49
CA GLY A 7 21.70 5.59 69.27
C GLY A 7 20.95 6.15 70.50
N PRO A 8 19.69 5.73 70.81
CA PRO A 8 18.98 4.55 70.29
C PRO A 8 17.47 4.72 69.95
N VAL A 9 16.93 3.68 69.29
CA VAL A 9 15.58 3.06 69.40
C VAL A 9 14.41 3.88 69.98
N ARG A 10 13.29 3.95 69.22
CA ARG A 10 11.91 3.94 69.78
C ARG A 10 10.89 3.31 68.82
N SER A 11 9.74 2.91 69.34
CA SER A 11 8.85 1.87 68.78
C SER A 11 7.61 2.37 68.01
N CYS A 12 6.99 1.48 67.23
CA CYS A 12 5.60 1.57 66.75
C CYS A 12 4.60 1.56 67.94
N PRO A 13 3.38 2.12 67.84
CA PRO A 13 2.26 1.65 66.99
C PRO A 13 1.65 2.80 66.12
N GLY A 14 0.55 2.68 65.35
CA GLY A 14 -0.33 1.55 64.99
C GLY A 14 -1.80 2.03 64.79
N GLY A 15 -2.50 1.51 63.77
CA GLY A 15 -3.87 1.92 63.36
C GLY A 15 -3.91 3.22 62.52
N GLU A 16 -4.94 3.51 61.73
CA GLU A 16 -6.02 2.66 61.18
C GLU A 16 -6.67 3.35 59.95
N GLU A 17 -7.52 2.64 59.20
CA GLU A 17 -8.40 3.02 58.05
C GLU A 17 -8.25 4.43 57.36
N THR A 18 -8.24 4.53 56.02
CA THR A 18 -9.50 4.39 55.24
C THR A 18 -9.28 4.39 53.72
N GLY A 19 -10.14 3.63 53.01
CA GLY A 19 -10.76 4.03 51.74
C GLY A 19 -9.93 4.40 50.49
N SER A 20 -9.82 3.45 49.55
CA SER A 20 -10.34 3.67 48.19
C SER A 20 -10.60 2.35 47.45
N LYS A 21 -11.80 2.24 46.86
CA LYS A 21 -12.38 0.98 46.35
C LYS A 21 -12.47 1.02 44.83
N ILE A 22 -11.37 0.75 44.14
CA ILE A 22 -11.32 0.76 42.66
C ILE A 22 -11.82 -0.57 42.12
N SER A 23 -13.15 -0.69 42.01
CA SER A 23 -13.81 -1.84 41.41
C SER A 23 -14.14 -1.62 39.93
N GLY A 24 -13.69 -2.52 39.06
CA GLY A 24 -14.32 -2.75 37.75
C GLY A 24 -13.56 -2.27 36.52
N LEU A 25 -12.65 -3.11 36.02
CA LEU A 25 -12.55 -3.35 34.57
C LEU A 25 -13.03 -4.79 34.32
N PRO A 26 -14.02 -5.03 33.44
CA PRO A 26 -14.39 -6.38 33.04
C PRO A 26 -13.36 -6.92 32.05
N GLN A 27 -12.55 -7.90 32.48
CA GLN A 27 -11.81 -8.74 31.53
C GLN A 27 -12.84 -9.50 30.68
N PRO A 28 -12.68 -9.54 29.34
CA PRO A 28 -13.53 -10.39 28.50
C PRO A 28 -13.34 -11.85 28.93
N GLN A 29 -14.42 -12.47 29.42
CA GLN A 29 -14.43 -13.85 29.87
C GLN A 29 -14.39 -14.78 28.64
N VAL A 30 -13.21 -14.98 28.05
CA VAL A 30 -13.03 -15.96 26.97
C VAL A 30 -13.24 -17.35 27.57
N THR A 31 -14.22 -18.08 27.03
CA THR A 31 -14.63 -19.39 27.52
C THR A 31 -13.61 -20.45 27.11
N SER A 32 -12.96 -21.10 28.09
CA SER A 32 -11.87 -22.08 27.90
C SER A 32 -12.24 -23.33 27.07
N GLU A 33 -13.51 -23.52 26.74
CA GLU A 33 -13.98 -24.59 25.85
C GLU A 33 -13.94 -24.23 24.36
N GLN A 34 -13.92 -22.94 24.00
CA GLN A 34 -13.69 -22.52 22.61
C GLN A 34 -12.23 -22.82 22.20
N ASP A 35 -11.29 -22.64 23.13
CA ASP A 35 -9.87 -22.96 22.96
C ASP A 35 -9.63 -24.46 22.71
N ALA A 36 -10.40 -25.34 23.35
CA ALA A 36 -10.30 -26.78 23.12
C ALA A 36 -10.65 -27.18 21.67
N CYS A 37 -11.60 -26.48 21.05
CA CYS A 37 -11.97 -26.68 19.65
C CYS A 37 -10.87 -26.21 18.69
N THR A 38 -10.34 -24.99 18.90
CA THR A 38 -9.28 -24.43 18.06
C THR A 38 -7.99 -25.25 18.14
N VAL A 39 -7.61 -25.74 19.32
CA VAL A 39 -6.45 -26.64 19.50
C VAL A 39 -6.65 -28.00 18.83
N THR A 40 -7.84 -28.59 18.89
CA THR A 40 -8.08 -29.96 18.39
C THR A 40 -8.29 -30.04 16.87
N TRP A 41 -8.78 -28.96 16.26
CA TRP A 41 -9.23 -28.92 14.85
C TRP A 41 -8.62 -27.79 14.02
N GLY A 42 -7.96 -26.81 14.62
CA GLY A 42 -7.44 -25.62 13.92
C GLY A 42 -8.50 -24.57 13.55
N PHE A 43 -9.77 -24.76 13.97
CA PHE A 43 -10.90 -23.89 13.64
C PHE A 43 -11.75 -23.56 14.87
N THR A 44 -12.36 -22.37 14.88
CA THR A 44 -13.38 -22.03 15.89
C THR A 44 -14.63 -22.91 15.74
N LEU A 45 -15.39 -23.06 16.82
CA LEU A 45 -16.56 -23.95 16.85
C LEU A 45 -17.62 -23.62 15.78
N ASP A 46 -17.87 -22.33 15.52
CA ASP A 46 -18.85 -21.89 14.51
C ASP A 46 -18.33 -22.12 13.06
N GLN A 47 -17.02 -21.97 12.81
CA GLN A 47 -16.39 -22.36 11.54
C GLN A 47 -16.46 -23.87 11.32
N LEU A 48 -16.06 -24.66 12.32
CA LEU A 48 -16.09 -26.12 12.25
C LEU A 48 -17.52 -26.66 12.09
N TYR A 49 -18.50 -26.02 12.73
CA TYR A 49 -19.92 -26.35 12.55
C TYR A 49 -20.44 -26.01 11.14
N LYS A 50 -20.01 -24.90 10.55
CA LYS A 50 -20.32 -24.56 9.14
C LYS A 50 -19.72 -25.60 8.18
N MET A 51 -18.46 -26.00 8.39
CA MET A 51 -17.81 -27.07 7.61
C MET A 51 -18.53 -28.42 7.78
N ALA A 52 -18.87 -28.80 9.02
CA ALA A 52 -19.61 -30.02 9.34
C ALA A 52 -21.00 -30.07 8.69
N THR A 53 -21.76 -28.96 8.75
CA THR A 53 -23.10 -28.88 8.14
C THR A 53 -23.09 -28.77 6.62
N ALA A 54 -22.00 -28.26 6.01
CA ALA A 54 -21.78 -28.33 4.57
C ALA A 54 -21.43 -29.76 4.14
N PHE A 55 -20.39 -30.34 4.74
CA PHE A 55 -19.92 -31.71 4.48
C PHE A 55 -21.05 -32.74 4.61
N PHE A 56 -21.85 -32.66 5.68
CA PHE A 56 -23.00 -33.56 5.86
C PHE A 56 -24.00 -33.46 4.72
N LYS A 57 -24.38 -32.25 4.28
CA LYS A 57 -25.33 -32.05 3.16
C LYS A 57 -24.78 -32.52 1.81
N GLU A 58 -23.48 -32.41 1.61
CA GLU A 58 -22.84 -32.73 0.33
C GLU A 58 -22.54 -34.22 0.17
N HIS A 59 -22.11 -34.89 1.24
CA HIS A 59 -21.58 -36.25 1.18
C HIS A 59 -22.53 -37.34 1.73
N GLU A 60 -23.53 -36.98 2.56
CA GLU A 60 -24.55 -37.93 2.97
C GLU A 60 -25.33 -38.44 1.76
N GLY A 61 -25.49 -39.76 1.64
CA GLY A 61 -26.16 -40.39 0.50
C GLY A 61 -25.27 -40.60 -0.73
N LYS A 62 -24.04 -40.09 -0.73
CA LYS A 62 -23.05 -40.28 -1.80
C LYS A 62 -21.81 -41.04 -1.34
N ALA A 63 -21.14 -40.55 -0.29
CA ALA A 63 -19.88 -41.09 0.23
C ALA A 63 -20.05 -41.85 1.55
N PHE A 64 -21.11 -41.55 2.30
CA PHE A 64 -21.50 -42.33 3.48
C PHE A 64 -23.02 -42.29 3.69
N HIS A 65 -23.53 -43.24 4.46
CA HIS A 65 -24.90 -43.27 4.95
C HIS A 65 -24.89 -43.27 6.49
N ILE A 66 -25.77 -42.48 7.09
CA ILE A 66 -25.97 -42.41 8.54
C ILE A 66 -27.28 -43.13 8.91
N SER A 67 -27.43 -43.60 10.15
CA SER A 67 -28.69 -44.24 10.56
C SER A 67 -29.84 -43.23 10.63
N TYR A 68 -31.08 -43.70 10.54
CA TYR A 68 -32.26 -42.83 10.66
C TYR A 68 -32.30 -42.08 12.02
N GLU A 69 -31.93 -42.77 13.10
CA GLU A 69 -31.86 -42.19 14.45
C GLU A 69 -30.77 -41.11 14.54
N ASP A 70 -29.56 -41.37 14.04
CA ASP A 70 -28.48 -40.38 13.99
C ASP A 70 -28.88 -39.17 13.14
N LYS A 71 -29.58 -39.38 12.02
CA LYS A 71 -30.09 -38.31 11.16
C LYS A 71 -31.14 -37.45 11.85
N VAL A 72 -32.03 -38.07 12.63
CA VAL A 72 -33.00 -37.39 13.49
C VAL A 72 -32.27 -36.55 14.55
N ASN A 73 -31.22 -37.07 15.16
CA ASN A 73 -30.40 -36.37 16.16
C ASN A 73 -29.60 -35.20 15.56
N LEU A 74 -28.95 -35.36 14.40
CA LEU A 74 -28.26 -34.27 13.69
C LEU A 74 -29.22 -33.12 13.31
N VAL A 75 -30.44 -33.45 12.87
CA VAL A 75 -31.48 -32.45 12.61
C VAL A 75 -31.93 -31.76 13.91
N ALA A 76 -32.09 -32.51 15.01
CA ALA A 76 -32.42 -31.92 16.31
C ALA A 76 -31.35 -30.94 16.81
N TYR A 77 -30.06 -31.28 16.70
CA TYR A 77 -28.97 -30.35 17.03
C TYR A 77 -28.98 -29.12 16.12
N THR A 78 -29.24 -29.27 14.82
CA THR A 78 -29.36 -28.13 13.90
C THR A 78 -30.51 -27.19 14.27
N LEU A 79 -31.65 -27.74 14.72
CA LEU A 79 -32.78 -26.95 15.21
C LEU A 79 -32.44 -26.23 16.52
N GLN A 80 -31.74 -26.89 17.46
CA GLN A 80 -31.27 -26.25 18.70
C GLN A 80 -30.28 -25.11 18.43
N VAL A 81 -29.34 -25.27 17.48
CA VAL A 81 -28.36 -24.23 17.09
C VAL A 81 -29.01 -23.01 16.43
N THR A 82 -30.09 -23.22 15.68
CA THR A 82 -30.75 -22.17 14.87
C THR A 82 -31.94 -21.50 15.55
N HIS A 83 -32.64 -22.21 16.44
CA HIS A 83 -33.87 -21.74 17.10
C HIS A 83 -33.83 -21.78 18.63
N GLY A 84 -32.80 -22.40 19.22
CA GLY A 84 -32.72 -22.65 20.67
C GLY A 84 -33.64 -23.80 21.10
N LYS A 85 -34.01 -23.79 22.39
CA LYS A 85 -35.00 -24.70 22.98
C LYS A 85 -36.28 -24.77 22.14
N TYR A 86 -36.82 -25.97 21.96
CA TYR A 86 -38.14 -26.16 21.35
C TYR A 86 -39.22 -25.30 22.03
N ASN A 87 -39.92 -24.48 21.23
CA ASN A 87 -41.08 -23.71 21.66
C ASN A 87 -42.30 -24.13 20.80
N PRO A 88 -43.41 -24.62 21.40
CA PRO A 88 -44.56 -25.11 20.66
C PRO A 88 -45.27 -24.02 19.84
N GLU A 89 -45.32 -22.78 20.31
CA GLU A 89 -46.04 -21.68 19.61
C GLU A 89 -45.33 -21.27 18.31
N ARG A 90 -44.00 -21.45 18.25
CA ARG A 90 -43.20 -21.17 17.05
C ARG A 90 -43.26 -22.32 16.02
N CYS A 91 -43.86 -23.45 16.37
CA CYS A 91 -43.85 -24.67 15.57
C CYS A 91 -45.24 -25.03 15.03
N LYS A 92 -45.42 -25.00 13.70
CA LYS A 92 -46.65 -25.45 13.04
C LYS A 92 -47.07 -26.85 13.52
N PRO A 93 -48.37 -27.17 13.68
CA PRO A 93 -48.83 -28.52 13.97
C PRO A 93 -48.31 -29.55 12.95
N LEU A 94 -47.97 -30.76 13.40
CA LEU A 94 -47.60 -31.86 12.51
C LEU A 94 -48.85 -32.52 11.93
N GLY A 95 -48.75 -33.03 10.70
CA GLY A 95 -49.78 -33.89 10.13
C GLY A 95 -49.87 -35.22 10.88
N TYR A 96 -51.06 -35.82 10.92
CA TYR A 96 -51.27 -37.11 11.62
C TYR A 96 -50.31 -38.21 11.14
N LEU A 97 -50.06 -38.26 9.81
CA LEU A 97 -49.17 -39.23 9.15
C LEU A 97 -47.69 -38.81 9.14
N ASP A 98 -47.32 -37.65 9.68
CA ASP A 98 -45.93 -37.16 9.68
C ASP A 98 -45.12 -37.77 10.82
N VAL A 99 -44.81 -39.06 10.69
CA VAL A 99 -43.97 -39.81 11.64
C VAL A 99 -42.56 -39.20 11.71
N VAL A 100 -41.96 -38.87 10.56
CA VAL A 100 -40.59 -38.34 10.49
C VAL A 100 -40.48 -36.95 11.11
N GLY A 101 -41.46 -36.08 10.91
CA GLY A 101 -41.54 -34.78 11.59
C GLY A 101 -41.81 -34.93 13.10
N ARG A 102 -42.52 -35.98 13.52
CA ARG A 102 -42.74 -36.31 14.93
C ARG A 102 -41.45 -36.76 15.61
N ASP A 103 -40.69 -37.65 15.00
CA ASP A 103 -39.41 -38.14 15.54
C ASP A 103 -38.39 -37.00 15.68
N ARG A 104 -38.24 -36.17 14.63
CA ARG A 104 -37.38 -34.97 14.65
C ARG A 104 -37.80 -33.97 15.74
N ARG A 105 -39.10 -33.76 15.92
CA ARG A 105 -39.63 -32.89 16.98
C ARG A 105 -39.39 -33.48 18.36
N GLN A 106 -39.57 -34.80 18.54
CA GLN A 106 -39.36 -35.47 19.80
C GLN A 106 -37.88 -35.43 20.21
N ALA A 107 -36.96 -35.69 19.27
CA ALA A 107 -35.52 -35.56 19.50
C ALA A 107 -35.12 -34.12 19.87
N TRP A 108 -35.67 -33.10 19.18
CA TRP A 108 -35.44 -31.69 19.54
C TRP A 108 -36.00 -31.33 20.93
N ILE A 109 -37.19 -31.81 21.29
CA ILE A 109 -37.75 -31.67 22.65
C ILE A 109 -36.83 -32.31 23.69
N SER A 110 -36.28 -33.49 23.41
CA SER A 110 -35.33 -34.20 24.27
C SER A 110 -33.98 -33.50 24.46
N LEU A 111 -33.63 -32.48 23.66
CA LEU A 111 -32.46 -31.63 23.91
C LEU A 111 -32.69 -30.60 25.02
N GLY A 112 -33.95 -30.29 25.35
CA GLY A 112 -34.30 -29.37 26.44
C GLY A 112 -33.58 -28.02 26.36
N ASP A 113 -32.95 -27.62 27.46
CA ASP A 113 -32.17 -26.38 27.61
C ASP A 113 -30.69 -26.51 27.20
N THR A 114 -30.34 -27.47 26.32
CA THR A 114 -28.98 -27.55 25.74
C THR A 114 -28.64 -26.24 25.02
N ASP A 115 -27.51 -25.63 25.35
CA ASP A 115 -27.07 -24.37 24.73
C ASP A 115 -26.59 -24.56 23.27
N ARG A 116 -26.38 -23.44 22.56
CA ARG A 116 -25.95 -23.43 21.16
C ARG A 116 -24.59 -24.10 20.94
N GLU A 117 -23.62 -23.89 21.82
CA GLU A 117 -22.27 -24.43 21.65
C GLU A 117 -22.24 -25.93 21.91
N THR A 118 -22.89 -26.41 22.97
CA THR A 118 -23.05 -27.84 23.24
C THR A 118 -23.81 -28.54 22.11
N ALA A 119 -24.80 -27.90 21.49
CA ALA A 119 -25.48 -28.44 20.32
C ALA A 119 -24.57 -28.48 19.07
N MET A 120 -23.69 -27.50 18.86
CA MET A 120 -22.65 -27.55 17.82
C MET A 120 -21.63 -28.67 18.08
N LYS A 121 -21.09 -28.77 19.30
CA LYS A 121 -20.13 -29.80 19.74
C LYS A 121 -20.71 -31.20 19.48
N LYS A 122 -21.92 -31.49 19.98
CA LYS A 122 -22.59 -32.79 19.80
C LYS A 122 -22.90 -33.13 18.33
N PHE A 123 -23.22 -32.14 17.49
CA PHE A 123 -23.36 -32.36 16.04
C PHE A 123 -22.03 -32.80 15.41
N ILE A 124 -20.94 -32.11 15.74
CA ILE A 124 -19.60 -32.39 15.21
C ILE A 124 -19.08 -33.73 15.71
N GLU A 125 -19.25 -34.04 17.00
CA GLU A 125 -18.91 -35.33 17.61
C GLU A 125 -19.66 -36.49 16.95
N LEU A 126 -20.98 -36.36 16.78
CA LEU A 126 -21.80 -37.39 16.13
C LEU A 126 -21.43 -37.57 14.66
N LEU A 127 -21.18 -36.48 13.91
CA LEU A 127 -20.74 -36.56 12.52
C LEU A 127 -19.36 -37.23 12.39
N ASN A 128 -18.39 -36.86 13.24
CA ASN A 128 -17.05 -37.42 13.25
C ASN A 128 -17.04 -38.91 13.64
N LEU A 129 -17.86 -39.31 14.61
CA LEU A 129 -18.04 -40.71 15.01
C LEU A 129 -18.64 -41.58 13.91
N LYS A 130 -19.59 -41.03 13.14
CA LYS A 130 -20.34 -41.78 12.11
C LYS A 130 -19.71 -41.68 10.71
N CYS A 131 -18.84 -40.70 10.47
CA CYS A 131 -18.10 -40.52 9.22
C CYS A 131 -16.61 -40.19 9.48
N PRO A 132 -15.73 -41.21 9.57
CA PRO A 132 -14.29 -41.01 9.77
C PRO A 132 -13.59 -40.13 8.71
N LEU A 133 -14.18 -39.99 7.51
CA LEU A 133 -13.69 -39.11 6.45
C LEU A 133 -13.83 -37.61 6.78
N PHE A 134 -14.65 -37.24 7.78
CA PHE A 134 -14.83 -35.84 8.15
C PHE A 134 -13.54 -35.21 8.69
N ARG A 135 -12.73 -35.95 9.47
CA ARG A 135 -11.47 -35.41 10.00
C ARG A 135 -10.42 -35.12 8.91
N PRO A 136 -10.08 -36.07 8.01
CA PRO A 136 -9.22 -35.78 6.86
C PRO A 136 -9.74 -34.64 5.97
N PHE A 137 -11.06 -34.49 5.81
CA PHE A 137 -11.65 -33.36 5.09
C PHE A 137 -11.35 -32.00 5.75
N VAL A 138 -11.51 -31.89 7.08
CA VAL A 138 -11.20 -30.65 7.83
C VAL A 138 -9.69 -30.36 7.79
N GLU A 139 -8.85 -31.38 7.93
CA GLU A 139 -7.39 -31.25 7.86
C GLU A 139 -6.92 -30.81 6.46
N ALA A 140 -7.49 -31.38 5.38
CA ALA A 140 -7.20 -30.98 4.01
C ALA A 140 -7.69 -29.56 3.69
N HIS A 141 -8.90 -29.19 4.12
CA HIS A 141 -9.44 -27.83 3.94
C HIS A 141 -8.63 -26.79 4.72
N LYS A 142 -8.00 -27.15 5.86
CA LYS A 142 -7.04 -26.28 6.52
C LYS A 142 -5.81 -26.04 5.63
N ALA A 143 -5.22 -27.10 5.08
CA ALA A 143 -4.04 -26.99 4.22
C ALA A 143 -4.30 -26.16 2.95
N ASP A 144 -5.43 -26.34 2.27
CA ASP A 144 -5.83 -25.54 1.09
C ASP A 144 -5.92 -24.05 1.43
N MET A 145 -6.55 -23.70 2.55
CA MET A 145 -6.66 -22.30 3.02
C MET A 145 -5.29 -21.69 3.36
N GLU A 146 -4.40 -22.47 3.98
CA GLU A 146 -3.05 -22.04 4.37
C GLU A 146 -2.13 -21.85 3.15
N GLU A 147 -2.18 -22.77 2.18
CA GLU A 147 -1.46 -22.67 0.90
C GLU A 147 -1.96 -21.52 0.04
N LYS A 148 -3.29 -21.33 -0.06
CA LYS A 148 -3.91 -20.24 -0.82
C LYS A 148 -3.56 -18.87 -0.25
N GLU A 149 -3.41 -18.76 1.07
CA GLU A 149 -3.00 -17.52 1.71
C GLU A 149 -1.49 -17.27 1.55
N ARG A 150 -0.65 -18.30 1.68
CA ARG A 150 0.79 -18.22 1.36
C ARG A 150 1.00 -17.74 -0.08
N LYS A 151 0.30 -18.35 -1.05
CA LYS A 151 0.37 -17.98 -2.46
C LYS A 151 -0.08 -16.54 -2.73
N ARG A 152 -1.11 -16.04 -2.04
CA ARG A 152 -1.53 -14.63 -2.15
C ARG A 152 -0.41 -13.67 -1.70
N GLN A 153 0.30 -14.02 -0.64
CA GLN A 153 1.39 -13.22 -0.09
C GLN A 153 2.63 -13.27 -1.00
N GLU A 154 2.92 -14.44 -1.60
CA GLU A 154 3.93 -14.60 -2.66
C GLU A 154 3.58 -13.72 -3.89
N GLU A 155 2.35 -13.78 -4.41
CA GLU A 155 1.86 -12.96 -5.54
C GLU A 155 1.82 -11.44 -5.23
N GLU A 156 1.65 -11.04 -3.97
CA GLU A 156 1.69 -9.64 -3.54
C GLU A 156 3.11 -9.11 -3.31
N GLU A 157 4.03 -9.95 -2.87
CA GLU A 157 5.45 -9.59 -2.82
C GLU A 157 6.09 -9.54 -4.21
N GLU A 158 5.80 -10.49 -5.09
CA GLU A 158 6.28 -10.50 -6.47
C GLU A 158 5.85 -9.22 -7.20
N ARG A 159 4.56 -8.90 -7.20
CA ARG A 159 4.01 -7.66 -7.78
C ARG A 159 4.58 -6.38 -7.16
N ARG A 160 4.96 -6.39 -5.88
CA ARG A 160 5.60 -5.24 -5.23
C ARG A 160 7.04 -5.07 -5.72
N ARG A 161 7.79 -6.16 -5.91
CA ARG A 161 9.14 -6.15 -6.48
C ARG A 161 9.13 -5.71 -7.94
N GLU A 162 8.19 -6.21 -8.75
CA GLU A 162 7.99 -5.75 -10.14
C GLU A 162 7.78 -4.24 -10.21
N GLN A 163 6.95 -3.66 -9.33
CA GLN A 163 6.71 -2.21 -9.26
C GLN A 163 7.94 -1.40 -8.79
N GLU A 164 8.76 -1.98 -7.91
CA GLU A 164 10.00 -1.35 -7.42
C GLU A 164 11.10 -1.38 -8.51
N GLU A 165 11.26 -2.51 -9.20
CA GLU A 165 12.16 -2.68 -10.35
C GLU A 165 11.73 -1.80 -11.55
N GLU A 166 10.43 -1.71 -11.85
CA GLU A 166 9.94 -0.81 -12.91
C GLU A 166 10.21 0.66 -12.56
N LEU A 167 9.97 1.07 -11.30
CA LEU A 167 10.23 2.44 -10.86
C LEU A 167 11.73 2.79 -10.86
N GLU A 168 12.61 1.87 -10.47
CA GLU A 168 14.06 2.05 -10.61
C GLU A 168 14.46 2.17 -12.09
N ARG A 169 13.91 1.31 -12.96
CA ARG A 169 14.16 1.33 -14.40
C ARG A 169 13.72 2.65 -15.04
N GLN A 170 12.52 3.16 -14.72
CA GLN A 170 12.03 4.45 -15.19
C GLN A 170 12.94 5.61 -14.73
N ARG A 171 13.39 5.62 -13.47
CA ARG A 171 14.33 6.64 -12.94
C ARG A 171 15.68 6.61 -13.65
N LEU A 172 16.20 5.42 -13.96
CA LEU A 172 17.45 5.28 -14.69
C LEU A 172 17.34 5.78 -16.13
N GLU A 173 16.21 5.49 -16.81
CA GLU A 173 15.95 5.99 -18.16
C GLU A 173 15.71 7.51 -18.19
N GLU A 174 15.07 8.10 -17.16
CA GLU A 174 14.94 9.55 -17.01
C GLU A 174 16.29 10.25 -16.84
N GLU A 175 17.16 9.77 -15.93
CA GLU A 175 18.47 10.40 -15.69
C GLU A 175 19.41 10.25 -16.91
N VAL A 176 19.35 9.12 -17.64
CA VAL A 176 20.08 8.93 -18.90
C VAL A 176 19.55 9.88 -19.99
N SER A 177 18.22 10.03 -20.13
CA SER A 177 17.61 10.97 -21.07
C SER A 177 18.02 12.41 -20.78
N LYS A 178 17.99 12.80 -19.51
CA LYS A 178 18.42 14.12 -19.01
C LYS A 178 19.91 14.38 -19.24
N GLN A 179 20.78 13.41 -18.98
CA GLN A 179 22.22 13.51 -19.25
C GLN A 179 22.50 13.67 -20.75
N GLU A 180 21.81 12.91 -21.60
CA GLU A 180 21.95 13.02 -23.06
C GLU A 180 21.43 14.38 -23.57
N GLN A 181 20.30 14.87 -23.06
CA GLN A 181 19.81 16.22 -23.38
C GLN A 181 20.80 17.31 -22.96
N GLU A 182 21.44 17.22 -21.79
CA GLU A 182 22.45 18.19 -21.38
C GLU A 182 23.67 18.12 -22.30
N ARG A 183 24.16 16.92 -22.61
CA ARG A 183 25.26 16.70 -23.56
C ARG A 183 24.95 17.30 -24.94
N GLN A 184 23.73 17.15 -25.44
CA GLN A 184 23.29 17.75 -26.70
C GLN A 184 23.27 19.29 -26.62
N ARG A 185 22.74 19.88 -25.54
CA ARG A 185 22.76 21.35 -25.33
C ARG A 185 24.18 21.90 -25.26
N GLN A 186 25.09 21.23 -24.54
CA GLN A 186 26.51 21.61 -24.47
C GLN A 186 27.19 21.54 -25.85
N LEU A 187 26.90 20.50 -26.65
CA LEU A 187 27.43 20.35 -28.01
C LEU A 187 26.87 21.41 -28.98
N GLU A 188 25.59 21.76 -28.89
CA GLU A 188 25.00 22.82 -29.70
C GLU A 188 25.54 24.19 -29.30
N GLN A 189 25.63 24.51 -28.01
CA GLN A 189 26.26 25.75 -27.54
C GLN A 189 27.69 25.87 -28.05
N LYS A 190 28.47 24.78 -27.99
CA LYS A 190 29.82 24.72 -28.58
C LYS A 190 29.81 24.96 -30.09
N ARG A 191 28.88 24.34 -30.85
CA ARG A 191 28.74 24.56 -32.30
C ARG A 191 28.45 26.02 -32.61
N LEU A 192 27.51 26.64 -31.89
CA LEU A 192 27.12 28.04 -32.08
C LEU A 192 28.26 29.01 -31.79
N ILE A 193 29.02 28.79 -30.71
CA ILE A 193 30.23 29.60 -30.39
C ILE A 193 31.27 29.43 -31.50
N GLN A 194 31.56 28.20 -31.93
CA GLN A 194 32.52 27.94 -33.00
C GLN A 194 32.09 28.57 -34.33
N GLU A 195 30.81 28.52 -34.69
CA GLU A 195 30.30 29.12 -35.91
C GLU A 195 30.33 30.66 -35.87
N ALA A 196 29.90 31.28 -34.77
CA ALA A 196 29.95 32.73 -34.62
C ALA A 196 31.40 33.26 -34.69
N LEU A 197 32.33 32.59 -34.01
CA LEU A 197 33.74 32.94 -34.00
C LEU A 197 34.40 32.72 -35.38
N ASN A 198 33.99 31.67 -36.10
CA ASN A 198 34.38 31.42 -37.48
C ASN A 198 33.88 32.55 -38.39
N ARG A 199 32.59 32.88 -38.38
CA ARG A 199 32.00 33.99 -39.16
C ARG A 199 32.74 35.33 -38.92
N GLN A 200 33.13 35.63 -37.68
CA GLN A 200 33.87 36.85 -37.34
C GLN A 200 35.30 36.89 -37.90
N THR A 201 35.99 35.74 -37.96
CA THR A 201 37.42 35.67 -38.29
C THR A 201 37.74 35.13 -39.69
N TYR A 202 36.76 34.52 -40.36
CA TYR A 202 36.92 33.82 -41.64
C TYR A 202 37.68 34.64 -42.69
N HIS A 203 37.29 35.91 -42.89
CA HIS A 203 37.95 36.77 -43.88
C HIS A 203 39.43 37.04 -43.57
N GLN A 204 39.79 37.15 -42.29
CA GLN A 204 41.16 37.43 -41.85
C GLN A 204 42.04 36.18 -42.02
N PHE A 205 41.56 35.03 -41.56
CA PHE A 205 42.27 33.75 -41.72
C PHE A 205 42.35 33.31 -43.18
N LYS A 206 41.32 33.60 -43.99
CA LYS A 206 41.33 33.34 -45.44
C LYS A 206 42.41 34.17 -46.14
N ALA A 207 42.45 35.49 -45.94
CA ALA A 207 43.47 36.34 -46.56
C ALA A 207 44.90 35.94 -46.15
N TYR A 208 45.09 35.54 -44.88
CA TYR A 208 46.37 35.00 -44.42
C TYR A 208 46.72 33.66 -45.09
N ALA A 209 45.76 32.74 -45.20
CA ALA A 209 45.97 31.44 -45.85
C ALA A 209 46.23 31.56 -47.35
N GLU A 210 45.56 32.48 -48.04
CA GLU A 210 45.81 32.82 -49.45
C GLU A 210 47.23 33.37 -49.67
N GLN A 211 47.80 34.07 -48.68
CA GLN A 211 49.19 34.54 -48.71
C GLN A 211 50.21 33.41 -48.47
N GLN A 212 49.93 32.46 -47.57
CA GLN A 212 50.84 31.34 -47.26
C GLN A 212 50.81 30.24 -48.32
N PHE A 213 49.63 29.95 -48.90
CA PHE A 213 49.42 28.90 -49.89
C PHE A 213 48.67 29.41 -51.14
N PRO A 214 49.29 30.26 -51.98
CA PRO A 214 48.65 30.77 -53.20
C PRO A 214 48.20 29.65 -54.12
N GLY A 215 46.93 29.67 -54.53
CA GLY A 215 46.37 28.71 -55.49
C GLY A 215 46.07 27.30 -54.96
N ASN A 216 46.34 26.98 -53.69
CA ASN A 216 46.01 25.66 -53.10
C ASN A 216 44.85 25.76 -52.09
N PRO A 217 43.59 25.59 -52.52
CA PRO A 217 42.43 25.77 -51.64
C PRO A 217 42.32 24.71 -50.53
N GLU A 218 42.90 23.52 -50.73
CA GLU A 218 42.85 22.44 -49.74
C GLU A 218 43.81 22.71 -48.57
N GLN A 219 45.05 23.12 -48.87
CA GLN A 219 46.00 23.58 -47.83
C GLN A 219 45.52 24.86 -47.14
N GLN A 220 44.88 25.79 -47.87
CA GLN A 220 44.22 26.95 -47.26
C GLN A 220 43.11 26.52 -46.28
N GLY A 221 42.24 25.57 -46.66
CA GLY A 221 41.16 25.07 -45.81
C GLY A 221 41.66 24.43 -44.51
N VAL A 222 42.73 23.63 -44.58
CA VAL A 222 43.38 23.03 -43.40
C VAL A 222 43.97 24.11 -42.48
N LEU A 223 44.69 25.08 -43.03
CA LEU A 223 45.27 26.18 -42.24
C LEU A 223 44.18 27.05 -41.59
N ILE A 224 43.11 27.39 -42.31
CA ILE A 224 41.97 28.15 -41.78
C ILE A 224 41.33 27.40 -40.60
N ARG A 225 41.07 26.09 -40.74
CA ARG A 225 40.55 25.26 -39.65
C ARG A 225 41.50 25.28 -38.43
N GLN A 226 42.80 25.12 -38.63
CA GLN A 226 43.77 25.12 -37.53
C GLN A 226 43.79 26.47 -36.78
N LEU A 227 43.73 27.59 -37.51
CA LEU A 227 43.66 28.93 -36.92
C LEU A 227 42.34 29.15 -36.15
N GLN A 228 41.21 28.66 -36.69
CA GLN A 228 39.91 28.73 -36.02
C GLN A 228 39.86 27.87 -34.75
N GLU A 229 40.47 26.69 -34.78
CA GLU A 229 40.60 25.81 -33.61
C GLU A 229 41.48 26.47 -32.53
N GLN A 230 42.63 27.07 -32.89
CA GLN A 230 43.46 27.82 -31.93
C GLN A 230 42.73 29.03 -31.34
N HIS A 231 42.07 29.83 -32.18
CA HIS A 231 41.32 31.02 -31.74
C HIS A 231 40.14 30.65 -30.83
N TYR A 232 39.46 29.53 -31.08
CA TYR A 232 38.43 29.00 -30.19
C TYR A 232 38.99 28.63 -28.80
N HIS A 233 40.16 27.98 -28.73
CA HIS A 233 40.77 27.66 -27.43
C HIS A 233 41.16 28.94 -26.66
N GLN A 234 41.72 29.94 -27.34
CA GLN A 234 42.07 31.23 -26.73
C GLN A 234 40.82 31.96 -26.20
N TYR A 235 39.74 32.00 -26.99
CA TYR A 235 38.46 32.57 -26.57
C TYR A 235 37.88 31.86 -25.34
N MET A 236 37.83 30.53 -25.34
CA MET A 236 37.32 29.76 -24.20
C MET A 236 38.13 29.99 -22.91
N GLN A 237 39.46 30.12 -23.00
CA GLN A 237 40.30 30.48 -21.84
C GLN A 237 39.95 31.87 -21.29
N GLN A 238 39.71 32.85 -22.16
CA GLN A 238 39.33 34.21 -21.76
C GLN A 238 37.95 34.23 -21.07
N VAL A 239 36.96 33.48 -21.59
CA VAL A 239 35.63 33.34 -20.97
C VAL A 239 35.72 32.70 -19.59
N LEU A 240 36.48 31.61 -19.45
CA LEU A 240 36.70 30.94 -18.16
C LEU A 240 37.37 31.87 -17.12
N SER A 241 38.38 32.64 -17.54
CA SER A 241 39.04 33.61 -16.66
C SER A 241 38.10 34.73 -16.21
N GLN A 242 37.23 35.23 -17.10
CA GLN A 242 36.26 36.28 -16.78
C GLN A 242 35.17 35.78 -15.81
N GLN A 243 34.70 34.54 -15.99
CA GLN A 243 33.69 33.94 -15.11
C GLN A 243 34.22 33.74 -13.67
N GLN A 244 35.49 33.33 -13.51
CA GLN A 244 36.12 33.23 -12.18
C GLN A 244 36.22 34.59 -11.48
N GLN A 245 36.54 35.68 -12.21
CA GLN A 245 36.59 37.03 -11.64
C GLN A 245 35.21 37.55 -11.21
N GLN A 246 34.12 37.07 -11.81
CA GLN A 246 32.77 37.40 -11.34
C GLN A 246 32.38 36.61 -10.08
N GLN A 247 32.72 35.31 -10.00
CA GLN A 247 32.43 34.49 -8.82
C GLN A 247 33.25 34.86 -7.57
N GLN A 248 34.38 35.55 -7.73
CA GLN A 248 35.23 35.99 -6.60
C GLN A 248 34.82 37.34 -5.98
N GLN A 249 33.77 38.00 -6.47
CA GLN A 249 33.19 39.16 -5.78
C GLN A 249 32.28 38.68 -4.63
N PRO A 250 32.60 38.99 -3.36
CA PRO A 250 31.76 38.57 -2.24
C PRO A 250 30.42 39.31 -2.29
N SER A 251 29.31 38.57 -2.21
CA SER A 251 28.01 39.17 -1.95
C SER A 251 28.03 39.80 -0.55
N GLY A 252 28.04 41.13 -0.51
CA GLY A 252 28.33 41.89 0.70
C GLY A 252 27.24 41.81 1.75
N MET A 253 27.58 41.20 2.89
CA MET A 253 27.05 41.46 4.24
C MET A 253 25.53 41.56 4.42
N ALA A 254 24.94 40.48 4.94
CA ALA A 254 23.72 40.51 5.73
C ALA A 254 23.88 39.67 7.02
N ASP A 255 24.90 40.00 7.81
CA ASP A 255 25.02 39.55 9.21
C ASP A 255 24.30 40.57 10.11
N GLY A 256 23.49 40.11 11.09
CA GLY A 256 22.36 40.93 11.54
C GLY A 256 21.58 40.52 12.79
N GLY A 257 22.16 39.78 13.72
CA GLY A 257 21.72 39.80 15.14
C GLY A 257 20.47 38.99 15.53
N ASP A 258 20.71 37.92 16.27
CA ASP A 258 19.73 37.10 17.00
C ASP A 258 18.95 37.88 18.07
N ALA A 259 17.63 37.65 18.17
CA ALA A 259 16.80 37.96 19.35
C ALA A 259 15.51 37.12 19.35
N ALA A 260 15.28 36.32 20.39
CA ALA A 260 14.24 35.28 20.41
C ALA A 260 12.98 35.62 21.25
N ASP A 261 11.85 35.06 20.77
CA ASP A 261 10.57 34.69 21.39
C ASP A 261 9.91 35.53 22.52
N GLY A 262 8.62 35.84 22.33
CA GLY A 262 7.75 36.52 23.29
C GLY A 262 6.28 36.42 22.88
N ARG A 263 5.60 35.36 23.31
CA ARG A 263 4.28 34.91 22.79
C ARG A 263 3.06 35.64 23.45
N PRO A 264 1.80 35.34 23.05
CA PRO A 264 0.88 36.22 22.34
C PRO A 264 -0.20 36.88 23.25
N PRO A 265 -1.18 37.59 22.65
CA PRO A 265 -2.56 37.09 22.78
C PRO A 265 -3.37 37.12 21.47
N ALA A 266 -4.53 36.47 21.47
CA ALA A 266 -5.54 36.53 20.41
C ALA A 266 -6.93 36.81 20.99
N ASP A 267 -7.75 37.57 20.25
CA ASP A 267 -9.23 37.70 20.28
C ASP A 267 -9.98 37.89 21.63
N PRO A 268 -10.96 38.82 21.69
CA PRO A 268 -12.24 38.52 21.04
C PRO A 268 -12.95 39.68 20.28
N GLN A 269 -13.87 39.23 19.42
CA GLN A 269 -14.82 39.95 18.54
C GLN A 269 -16.06 40.51 19.31
N PRO A 270 -17.20 40.86 18.66
CA PRO A 270 -17.44 41.89 17.62
C PRO A 270 -18.62 42.84 17.97
N VAL A 271 -18.84 43.92 17.20
CA VAL A 271 -20.17 44.57 17.10
C VAL A 271 -20.49 45.08 15.68
N VAL A 272 -21.77 44.97 15.34
CA VAL A 272 -22.44 45.18 14.03
C VAL A 272 -22.60 46.65 13.59
N ALA A 273 -22.76 46.90 12.27
CA ALA A 273 -23.98 47.50 11.69
C ALA A 273 -23.99 47.60 10.12
N ASN A 274 -25.06 47.09 9.52
CA ASN A 274 -25.44 46.99 8.09
C ASN A 274 -25.31 48.22 7.14
N GLY A 275 -25.22 47.89 5.84
CA GLY A 275 -25.81 48.66 4.71
C GLY A 275 -24.93 48.65 3.44
N GLY A 276 -25.40 48.31 2.24
CA GLY A 276 -26.70 47.77 1.78
C GLY A 276 -26.81 47.83 0.23
N ASP A 277 -27.36 46.77 -0.39
CA ASP A 277 -27.69 46.63 -1.85
C ASP A 277 -26.51 46.75 -2.86
N GLY A 278 -26.47 46.02 -3.99
CA GLY A 278 -27.31 44.94 -4.53
C GLY A 278 -26.79 44.42 -5.90
N ASP A 279 -27.38 43.33 -6.41
CA ASP A 279 -27.63 42.91 -7.83
C ASP A 279 -26.82 43.50 -9.04
N THR A 280 -26.46 42.76 -10.11
CA THR A 280 -26.60 41.32 -10.49
C THR A 280 -25.62 40.95 -11.64
N LYS A 281 -25.49 39.64 -11.94
CA LYS A 281 -25.04 39.01 -13.23
C LYS A 281 -23.57 39.20 -13.70
N GLY A 282 -22.96 38.26 -14.46
CA GLY A 282 -23.36 36.85 -14.67
C GLY A 282 -23.47 36.30 -16.10
N GLU A 283 -22.63 36.70 -17.05
CA GLU A 283 -22.51 36.14 -18.41
C GLU A 283 -21.06 36.43 -18.95
N GLU A 284 -20.36 35.67 -19.81
CA GLU A 284 -20.53 34.32 -20.42
C GLU A 284 -19.19 33.84 -21.08
N GLY A 285 -19.02 32.53 -21.39
CA GLY A 285 -18.02 31.96 -22.33
C GLY A 285 -16.78 31.23 -21.73
N ASP A 286 -16.01 30.35 -22.43
CA ASP A 286 -16.19 29.29 -23.46
C ASP A 286 -14.79 28.96 -24.11
N SER A 287 -14.68 27.92 -24.95
CA SER A 287 -13.49 27.34 -25.64
C SER A 287 -12.56 26.51 -24.74
N SER A 288 -12.15 25.26 -25.01
CA SER A 288 -12.10 24.39 -26.22
C SER A 288 -10.95 24.65 -27.21
N ALA A 289 -10.00 23.72 -27.26
CA ALA A 289 -9.26 23.28 -28.45
C ALA A 289 -8.45 22.00 -28.12
N ASP A 290 -8.86 20.86 -28.68
CA ASP A 290 -7.94 19.76 -28.98
C ASP A 290 -7.09 20.15 -30.21
N GLU A 291 -5.92 19.53 -30.41
CA GLU A 291 -5.52 19.00 -31.73
C GLU A 291 -4.55 17.82 -31.56
N GLU A 292 -4.88 16.71 -32.21
CA GLU A 292 -4.03 15.53 -32.36
C GLU A 292 -3.31 15.60 -33.73
N SER A 293 -2.09 15.11 -33.84
CA SER A 293 -1.39 15.02 -35.13
C SER A 293 -0.50 13.79 -35.21
N THR A 294 -0.72 12.97 -36.23
CA THR A 294 0.06 11.76 -36.53
C THR A 294 0.42 11.69 -38.02
N GLU A 295 1.72 11.76 -38.31
CA GLU A 295 2.32 11.31 -39.58
C GLU A 295 3.30 10.18 -39.21
N GLU A 296 3.12 8.95 -39.69
CA GLU A 296 3.40 8.42 -41.04
C GLU A 296 4.91 8.29 -41.37
N GLY A 297 5.30 7.17 -42.00
CA GLY A 297 6.72 6.81 -42.17
C GLY A 297 6.96 5.38 -42.68
N GLY A 298 6.15 4.90 -43.63
CA GLY A 298 6.32 3.56 -44.20
C GLY A 298 7.51 3.47 -45.19
N GLN A 299 8.53 2.68 -44.87
CA GLN A 299 9.75 2.57 -45.69
C GLN A 299 9.69 1.37 -46.66
N VAL A 300 9.94 1.61 -47.96
CA VAL A 300 9.84 0.60 -49.04
C VAL A 300 11.20 0.32 -49.67
N MET A 301 11.51 -0.97 -49.88
CA MET A 301 12.75 -1.46 -50.49
C MET A 301 12.80 -1.24 -52.01
N PRO A 302 13.92 -0.80 -52.60
CA PRO A 302 14.14 -0.87 -54.04
C PRO A 302 14.63 -2.26 -54.48
N SER A 303 14.09 -2.78 -55.58
CA SER A 303 14.65 -3.90 -56.34
C SER A 303 14.81 -3.48 -57.80
N ILE A 304 16.03 -3.62 -58.35
CA ILE A 304 16.29 -3.46 -59.78
C ILE A 304 17.23 -4.59 -60.21
N ALA A 305 16.84 -5.32 -61.25
CA ALA A 305 17.68 -6.28 -61.94
C ALA A 305 17.32 -6.30 -63.43
N THR A 306 18.28 -5.92 -64.28
CA THR A 306 18.50 -6.33 -65.68
C THR A 306 19.83 -5.73 -66.12
#